data_AF-A0AAC9RS80-F1
#
_entry.id   AF-A0AAC9RS80-F1
#
_cell.length_a   1.000
_cell.length_b   1.000
_cell.length_c   1.000
_cell.angle_alpha   90.00
_cell.angle_beta   90.00
_cell.angle_gamma   90.00
#
_symmetry.space_group_name_H-M   'P 1'
#
loop_
_entity.id
_entity.type
_entity.pdbx_description
1 polymer ?
#
loop_
_entity_poly.entity_id
_entity_poly.type
_entity_poly.pdbx_seq_one_letter_code
_entity_poly.pdbx_strand_id
1 'polypeptide(L)'
;MDDRGFRDFLEGEGLTDKAINSRLTRANRVEREFNVNLDVVIQSEQNMIEVRQKIYESYGDKGSTPGNLYNAVAKYYKFKNGIEMPRITQLQR
;
A
#
# COMPACT_ATOMS: atom_id res chain seq x y z
N MET A 1 -3.52 -1.38 -10.53
CA MET A 1 -2.89 -2.54 -9.87
C MET A 1 -3.52 -3.88 -10.30
N ASP A 2 -2.85 -5.01 -10.05
CA ASP A 2 -3.37 -6.39 -10.21
C ASP A 2 -4.27 -6.78 -9.02
N ASP A 3 -5.55 -6.37 -9.11
CA ASP A 3 -6.54 -6.60 -8.05
C ASP A 3 -6.83 -8.08 -7.78
N ARG A 4 -6.86 -8.91 -8.84
CA ARG A 4 -7.17 -10.35 -8.70
C ARG A 4 -6.01 -11.08 -8.03
N GLY A 5 -4.79 -10.89 -8.52
CA GLY A 5 -3.62 -11.51 -7.90
C GLY A 5 -3.43 -11.04 -6.45
N PHE A 6 -3.70 -9.77 -6.17
CA PHE A 6 -3.62 -9.27 -4.79
C PHE A 6 -4.70 -9.86 -3.88
N ARG A 7 -5.92 -10.06 -4.40
CA ARG A 7 -6.97 -10.75 -3.67
C ARG A 7 -6.56 -12.17 -3.31
N ASP A 8 -6.13 -12.95 -4.31
CA ASP A 8 -5.72 -14.35 -4.11
C ASP A 8 -4.57 -14.45 -3.10
N PHE A 9 -3.62 -13.52 -3.15
CA PHE A 9 -2.55 -13.40 -2.16
C PHE A 9 -3.08 -13.17 -0.74
N LEU A 10 -4.03 -12.25 -0.56
CA LEU A 10 -4.60 -11.94 0.76
C LEU A 10 -5.50 -13.08 1.29
N GLU A 11 -6.19 -13.79 0.40
CA GLU A 11 -6.90 -15.04 0.75
C GLU A 11 -5.90 -16.11 1.24
N GLY A 12 -4.76 -16.25 0.57
CA GLY A 12 -3.66 -17.11 0.99
C GLY A 12 -3.02 -16.73 2.34
N GLU A 13 -3.04 -15.44 2.71
CA GLU A 13 -2.66 -14.97 4.05
C GLU A 13 -3.75 -15.22 5.12
N GLY A 14 -4.88 -15.85 4.76
CA GLY A 14 -5.97 -16.22 5.68
C GLY A 14 -6.85 -15.06 6.13
N LEU A 15 -6.89 -13.96 5.37
CA LEU A 15 -7.74 -12.81 5.71
C LEU A 15 -9.21 -13.05 5.38
N THR A 16 -10.10 -12.40 6.14
CA THR A 16 -11.54 -12.40 5.85
C THR A 16 -11.86 -11.50 4.65
N ASP A 17 -12.96 -11.79 3.95
CA ASP A 17 -13.43 -10.98 2.81
C ASP A 17 -13.54 -9.48 3.11
N LYS A 18 -14.02 -9.14 4.31
CA LYS A 18 -14.10 -7.73 4.76
C LYS A 18 -12.72 -7.09 4.84
N ALA A 19 -11.74 -7.82 5.37
CA ALA A 19 -10.37 -7.33 5.51
C ALA A 19 -9.64 -7.25 4.15
N ILE A 20 -9.93 -8.16 3.23
CA ILE A 20 -9.46 -8.18 1.84
C ILE A 20 -10.02 -6.97 1.08
N ASN A 21 -11.35 -6.83 1.06
CA ASN A 21 -12.04 -5.73 0.37
C ASN A 21 -11.57 -4.37 0.90
N SER A 22 -11.38 -4.25 2.22
CA SER A 22 -10.84 -3.02 2.81
C SER A 22 -9.44 -2.67 2.29
N ARG A 23 -8.55 -3.66 2.10
CA ARG A 23 -7.21 -3.44 1.55
C ARG A 23 -7.25 -3.09 0.07
N LEU A 24 -8.02 -3.82 -0.74
CA LEU A 24 -8.23 -3.52 -2.16
C LEU A 24 -8.76 -2.10 -2.36
N THR A 25 -9.83 -1.73 -1.66
CA THR A 25 -10.41 -0.38 -1.75
C THR A 25 -9.42 0.70 -1.36
N ARG A 26 -8.59 0.48 -0.33
CA ARG A 26 -7.58 1.45 0.11
C ARG A 26 -6.41 1.57 -0.87
N ALA A 27 -5.93 0.47 -1.43
CA ALA A 27 -4.88 0.48 -2.45
C ALA A 27 -5.37 1.17 -3.74
N ASN A 28 -6.56 0.82 -4.23
CA ASN A 28 -7.20 1.48 -5.37
C ASN A 28 -7.49 2.97 -5.10
N ARG A 29 -7.83 3.33 -3.86
CA ARG A 29 -7.99 4.73 -3.46
C ARG A 29 -6.68 5.51 -3.60
N VAL A 30 -5.54 4.91 -3.23
CA VAL A 30 -4.23 5.55 -3.41
C VAL A 30 -3.92 5.75 -4.90
N GLU A 31 -4.15 4.76 -5.77
CA GLU A 31 -3.95 4.93 -7.21
C GLU A 31 -4.77 6.10 -7.76
N ARG A 32 -6.06 6.15 -7.40
CA ARG A 32 -6.99 7.17 -7.89
C ARG A 32 -6.68 8.57 -7.38
N GLU A 33 -6.45 8.73 -6.07
CA GLU A 33 -6.32 10.06 -5.46
C GLU A 33 -4.95 10.69 -5.69
N PHE A 34 -3.89 9.88 -5.82
CA PHE A 34 -2.54 10.39 -6.08
C PHE A 34 -2.11 10.26 -7.54
N ASN A 35 -3.00 9.75 -8.41
CA ASN A 35 -2.74 9.51 -9.83
C ASN A 35 -1.45 8.71 -10.06
N VAL A 36 -1.30 7.60 -9.31
CA VAL A 36 -0.13 6.71 -9.38
C VAL A 36 -0.55 5.32 -9.83
N ASN A 37 0.38 4.58 -10.44
CA ASN A 37 0.22 3.16 -10.70
C ASN A 37 1.02 2.37 -9.66
N LEU A 38 0.35 1.60 -8.80
CA LEU A 38 1.02 0.83 -7.76
C LEU A 38 1.92 -0.26 -8.31
N ASP A 39 1.67 -0.81 -9.51
CA ASP A 39 2.59 -1.76 -10.16
C ASP A 39 3.95 -1.13 -10.49
N VAL A 40 3.99 0.19 -10.65
CA VAL A 40 5.21 0.98 -10.90
C VAL A 40 5.81 1.48 -9.59
N VAL A 41 4.99 1.97 -8.67
CA VAL A 41 5.45 2.51 -7.38
C VAL A 41 6.23 1.46 -6.60
N ILE A 42 5.75 0.22 -6.55
CA ILE A 42 6.37 -0.84 -5.74
C ILE A 42 7.73 -1.32 -6.25
N GLN A 43 8.16 -0.90 -7.44
CA GLN A 43 9.45 -1.27 -8.01
C GLN A 43 10.62 -0.46 -7.41
N SER A 44 10.31 0.61 -6.67
CA SER A 44 11.30 1.53 -6.11
C SER A 44 10.93 1.89 -4.68
N GLU A 45 11.87 1.69 -3.77
CA GLU A 45 11.73 2.11 -2.37
C GLU A 45 11.54 3.63 -2.27
N GLN A 46 12.21 4.39 -3.12
CA GLN A 46 12.06 5.84 -3.19
C GLN A 46 10.62 6.23 -3.58
N ASN A 47 10.02 5.56 -4.57
CA ASN A 47 8.63 5.80 -4.95
C ASN A 47 7.66 5.44 -3.81
N MET A 48 7.95 4.38 -3.06
CA MET A 48 7.19 3.99 -1.87
C MET A 48 7.27 5.06 -0.76
N ILE A 49 8.45 5.67 -0.56
CA ILE A 49 8.64 6.79 0.38
C ILE A 49 7.83 8.02 -0.07
N GLU A 50 7.91 8.38 -1.35
CA GLU A 50 7.19 9.54 -1.91
C GLU A 50 5.68 9.37 -1.82
N VAL A 51 5.14 8.19 -2.16
CA VAL A 51 3.71 7.90 -2.00
C VAL A 51 3.29 8.00 -0.53
N ARG A 52 4.13 7.53 0.40
CA ARG A 52 3.85 7.70 1.82
C ARG A 52 3.81 9.18 2.22
N GLN A 53 4.79 9.97 1.80
CA GLN A 53 4.83 11.41 2.11
C GLN A 53 3.55 12.09 1.63
N LYS A 54 3.17 11.86 0.36
CA LYS A 54 1.91 12.39 -0.22
C LYS A 54 0.66 11.99 0.58
N ILE A 55 0.58 10.73 1.01
CA ILE A 55 -0.53 10.24 1.85
C ILE A 55 -0.59 11.01 3.18
N TYR A 56 0.54 11.17 3.86
CA TYR A 56 0.60 11.82 5.17
C TYR A 56 0.44 13.34 5.08
N GLU A 57 0.88 13.97 4.01
CA GLU A 57 0.61 15.38 3.72
C GLU A 57 -0.88 15.63 3.47
N SER A 58 -1.55 14.72 2.76
CA SER A 58 -2.96 14.88 2.40
C SER A 58 -3.94 14.51 3.52
N TYR A 59 -3.55 13.57 4.40
CA TYR A 59 -4.43 12.96 5.39
C TYR A 59 -3.89 12.98 6.82
N GLY A 60 -2.83 13.75 7.09
CA GLY A 60 -2.13 13.76 8.39
C GLY A 60 -3.03 14.09 9.58
N ASP A 61 -4.09 14.88 9.37
CA ASP A 61 -5.09 15.25 10.38
C ASP A 61 -6.26 14.25 10.50
N LYS A 62 -6.36 13.25 9.60
CA LYS A 62 -7.49 12.31 9.52
C LYS A 62 -7.30 11.02 10.33
N GLY A 63 -6.63 11.13 11.48
CA GLY A 63 -6.44 10.03 12.42
C GLY A 63 -5.70 8.83 11.82
N SER A 64 -6.34 7.65 11.80
CA SER A 64 -5.72 6.40 11.29
C SER A 64 -5.74 6.27 9.77
N THR A 65 -6.36 7.21 9.05
CA THR A 65 -6.48 7.19 7.58
C THR A 65 -5.13 7.04 6.85
N PRO A 66 -4.12 7.90 7.07
CA PRO A 66 -2.86 7.80 6.34
C PRO A 66 -2.14 6.46 6.59
N GLY A 67 -2.14 5.97 7.83
CA GLY A 67 -1.58 4.67 8.17
C GLY A 67 -2.31 3.51 7.50
N ASN A 68 -3.65 3.57 7.46
CA ASN A 68 -4.49 2.57 6.80
C ASN A 68 -4.28 2.51 5.28
N LEU A 69 -4.12 3.67 4.62
CA LEU A 69 -3.82 3.75 3.19
C LEU A 69 -2.43 3.22 2.90
N TYR A 70 -1.42 3.68 3.64
CA TYR A 70 -0.05 3.23 3.43
C TYR A 70 0.12 1.73 3.72
N ASN A 71 -0.58 1.19 4.71
CA ASN A 71 -0.54 -0.25 5.00
C ASN A 71 -1.07 -1.09 3.83
N ALA A 72 -2.11 -0.62 3.13
CA ALA A 72 -2.62 -1.31 1.94
C ALA A 72 -1.57 -1.32 0.81
N VAL A 73 -0.88 -0.20 0.60
CA VAL A 73 0.23 -0.09 -0.37
C VAL A 73 1.40 -0.99 0.01
N ALA A 74 1.81 -0.99 1.29
CA ALA A 74 2.89 -1.86 1.77
C ALA A 74 2.55 -3.36 1.64
N LYS A 75 1.28 -3.73 1.84
CA LYS A 75 0.83 -5.11 1.57
C LYS A 75 0.87 -5.44 0.09
N TYR A 76 0.53 -4.51 -0.79
CA TYR A 76 0.69 -4.70 -2.24
C TYR A 76 2.15 -4.86 -2.64
N TYR A 77 3.07 -4.09 -2.03
CA TYR A 77 4.50 -4.28 -2.19
C TYR A 77 4.94 -5.69 -1.82
N LYS A 78 4.50 -6.22 -0.67
CA LYS A 78 4.78 -7.60 -0.27
C LYS A 78 4.28 -8.63 -1.28
N PHE A 79 3.06 -8.44 -1.78
CA PHE A 79 2.50 -9.31 -2.82
C PHE A 79 3.41 -9.36 -4.06
N LYS A 80 3.87 -8.21 -4.56
CA LYS A 80 4.66 -8.15 -5.80
C LYS A 80 6.12 -8.55 -5.62
N ASN A 81 6.72 -8.26 -4.47
CA ASN A 81 8.16 -8.44 -4.22
C ASN A 81 8.50 -9.63 -3.32
N GLY A 82 7.51 -10.28 -2.69
CA GLY A 82 7.70 -11.39 -1.77
C GLY A 82 8.30 -11.03 -0.41
N ILE A 83 8.68 -9.76 -0.21
CA ILE A 83 9.30 -9.26 1.03
C ILE A 83 8.48 -8.09 1.61
N GLU A 84 8.50 -7.95 2.93
CA GLU A 84 7.87 -6.79 3.59
C GLU A 84 8.63 -5.51 3.24
N MET A 85 7.89 -4.40 3.05
CA MET A 85 8.51 -3.08 2.84
C MET A 85 9.42 -2.75 4.04
N PRO A 86 10.69 -2.36 3.81
CA PRO A 86 11.58 -1.97 4.89
C PRO A 86 10.99 -0.85 5.74
N ARG A 87 11.30 -0.86 7.04
CA ARG A 87 10.86 0.21 7.92
C ARG A 87 11.60 1.49 7.54
N ILE A 88 10.92 2.62 7.59
CA ILE A 88 11.50 3.92 7.18
C ILE A 88 12.74 4.29 7.98
N THR A 89 12.84 3.88 9.24
CA THR A 89 14.05 4.05 10.06
C THR A 89 15.28 3.35 9.47
N GLN A 90 15.10 2.38 8.57
CA GLN A 90 16.17 1.66 7.87
C GLN A 90 16.51 2.30 6.51
N LEU A 91 15.64 3.16 5.96
CA LEU A 91 15.80 3.81 4.66
C LEU A 91 16.50 5.18 4.73
N GLN A 92 16.67 5.76 5.93
CA GLN A 92 17.34 7.05 6.16
C GLN A 92 18.83 6.90 6.56
N ARG A 93 19.49 5.81 6.17
CA ARG A 93 20.92 5.57 6.46
C ARG A 93 21.81 5.88 5.27
#